data_AF-A0A382K583-F1
#
_entry.id   AF-A0A382K583-F1
#
_cell.length_a   1.000
_cell.length_b   1.000
_cell.length_c   1.000
_cell.angle_alpha   90.00
_cell.angle_beta   90.00
_cell.angle_gamma   90.00
#
_symmetry.space_group_name_H-M   'P 1'
#
loop_
_entity.id
_entity.type
_entity.pdbx_description
1 polymer ?
#
loop_
_entity_poly.entity_id
_entity_poly.type
_entity_poly.pdbx_seq_one_letter_code
_entity_poly.pdbx_strand_id
1 'polypeptide(L)'
;IREMIDVLGVPLEAVQEGNIITVKAFHVPRFTLLISPDAFDLEAPIRVVTNGDLSFEGWVEPSVETLEKWAERDEDRTMLFAGEIAIELASPRRGG
;
A
#
# COMPACT_ATOMS: atom_id res chain seq x y z
N ILE A 1 -8.41 3.89 12.68
CA ILE A 1 -7.91 3.20 11.46
C ILE A 1 -7.33 4.28 10.54
N ARG A 2 -6.10 4.74 10.81
CA ARG A 2 -5.50 5.88 10.09
C ARG A 2 -3.99 5.72 9.86
N GLU A 3 -3.43 4.53 10.08
CA GLU A 3 -1.98 4.38 10.30
C GLU A 3 -1.29 3.32 9.45
N MET A 4 -1.95 2.78 8.41
CA MET A 4 -1.37 1.66 7.67
C MET A 4 -0.70 2.01 6.34
N ILE A 5 -0.42 3.28 6.07
CA ILE A 5 0.24 3.71 4.84
C ILE A 5 1.37 4.65 5.19
N ASP A 6 2.54 4.07 5.44
CA ASP A 6 3.80 4.81 5.43
C ASP A 6 4.15 5.08 3.97
N VAL A 7 3.79 6.27 3.48
CA VAL A 7 4.31 6.75 2.21
C VAL A 7 5.25 7.91 2.46
N LEU A 8 6.51 7.65 2.13
CA LEU A 8 7.64 8.56 2.16
C LEU A 8 7.27 9.93 1.57
N GLY A 9 6.93 10.88 2.43
CA GLY A 9 7.09 12.33 2.21
C GLY A 9 5.94 13.10 1.53
N VAL A 10 4.76 12.53 1.33
CA VAL A 10 3.61 13.22 0.69
C VAL A 10 2.28 12.80 1.30
N PRO A 11 1.32 13.74 1.51
CA PRO A 11 0.02 13.40 2.05
C PRO A 11 -0.77 12.60 1.02
N LEU A 12 -0.81 11.29 1.20
CA LEU A 12 -1.73 10.40 0.51
C LEU A 12 -2.99 10.24 1.36
N GLU A 13 -4.15 10.26 0.71
CA GLU A 13 -5.37 9.78 1.34
C GLU A 13 -5.60 8.36 0.87
N ALA A 14 -5.92 7.45 1.79
CA ALA A 14 -6.38 6.14 1.41
C ALA A 14 -7.51 5.64 2.28
N VAL A 15 -8.35 4.83 1.65
CA VAL A 15 -9.49 4.18 2.28
C VAL A 15 -9.40 2.71 1.92
N GLN A 16 -9.43 1.86 2.94
CA GLN A 16 -9.43 0.43 2.81
C GLN A 16 -10.84 -0.11 3.09
N GLU A 17 -11.34 -0.96 2.19
CA GLU A 17 -12.59 -1.69 2.34
C GLU A 17 -12.34 -3.16 1.96
N GLY A 18 -12.09 -3.99 2.97
CA GLY A 18 -11.68 -5.38 2.78
C GLY A 18 -10.35 -5.50 2.02
N ASN A 19 -10.36 -6.24 0.92
CA ASN A 19 -9.20 -6.44 0.05
C ASN A 19 -9.03 -5.36 -1.03
N ILE A 20 -9.79 -4.27 -0.94
CA ILE A 20 -9.69 -3.14 -1.87
C ILE A 20 -9.13 -1.95 -1.11
N ILE A 21 -8.10 -1.33 -1.67
CA ILE A 21 -7.53 -0.09 -1.19
C ILE A 21 -7.63 0.98 -2.26
N THR A 22 -8.31 2.07 -1.92
CA THR A 22 -8.41 3.25 -2.79
C THR A 22 -7.44 4.29 -2.29
N VAL A 23 -6.49 4.69 -3.13
CA VAL A 23 -5.47 5.69 -2.84
C VAL A 23 -5.72 6.93 -3.70
N LYS A 24 -5.68 8.10 -3.09
CA LYS A 24 -5.57 9.38 -3.80
C LYS A 24 -4.13 9.84 -3.70
N ALA A 25 -3.46 9.85 -4.85
CA ALA A 25 -2.06 10.24 -4.96
C ALA A 25 -1.94 11.44 -5.90
N PHE A 26 -1.51 12.58 -5.34
CA PHE A 26 -1.27 13.80 -6.09
C PHE A 26 0.22 14.11 -6.11
N HIS A 27 0.78 14.33 -7.31
CA HIS A 27 2.19 14.69 -7.51
C HIS A 27 3.24 13.64 -7.08
N VAL A 28 2.84 12.40 -6.85
CA VAL A 28 3.75 11.33 -6.45
C VAL A 28 4.03 10.42 -7.64
N PRO A 29 5.29 10.22 -8.05
CA PRO A 29 5.61 9.33 -9.17
C PRO A 29 5.54 7.85 -8.76
N ARG A 30 5.76 7.55 -7.48
CA ARG A 30 5.75 6.20 -6.92
C ARG A 30 5.41 6.22 -5.44
N PHE A 31 4.70 5.20 -4.99
CA PHE A 31 4.48 4.97 -3.57
C PHE A 31 4.51 3.46 -3.29
N THR A 32 4.74 3.13 -2.02
CA THR A 32 4.74 1.75 -1.55
C THR A 32 3.60 1.58 -0.57
N LEU A 33 2.78 0.55 -0.77
CA LEU A 33 1.78 0.14 0.21
C LEU A 33 2.35 -1.00 1.02
N LEU A 34 2.30 -0.86 2.34
CA LEU A 34 2.64 -1.93 3.27
C LEU A 34 1.36 -2.66 3.65
N ILE A 35 1.33 -3.95 3.40
CA ILE A 35 0.15 -4.81 3.61
C ILE A 35 0.33 -5.55 4.92
N SER A 36 -0.61 -5.39 5.84
CA SER A 36 -0.68 -6.15 7.10
C SER A 36 -1.71 -7.28 6.97
N PRO A 37 -1.43 -8.51 7.44
CA PRO A 37 -2.38 -9.61 7.46
C PRO A 37 -3.54 -9.38 8.44
N ASP A 38 -3.41 -8.46 9.40
CA ASP A 38 -4.52 -8.06 10.27
C ASP A 38 -5.58 -7.24 9.54
N ALA A 39 -5.19 -6.55 8.46
CA ALA A 39 -6.09 -5.70 7.71
C ALA A 39 -6.55 -6.32 6.39
N PHE A 40 -5.72 -7.13 5.74
CA PHE A 40 -6.01 -7.72 4.43
C PHE A 40 -6.08 -9.25 4.52
N ASP A 41 -7.04 -9.82 3.80
CA ASP A 41 -7.11 -11.26 3.61
C ASP A 41 -6.11 -11.68 2.53
N LEU A 42 -4.98 -12.28 2.93
CA LEU A 42 -3.94 -12.75 2.02
C LEU A 42 -4.34 -14.02 1.26
N GLU A 43 -5.46 -14.66 1.62
CA GLU A 43 -6.05 -15.78 0.88
C GLU A 43 -6.90 -15.32 -0.31
N ALA A 44 -7.00 -14.00 -0.53
CA ALA A 44 -7.70 -13.40 -1.64
C ALA A 44 -6.84 -12.31 -2.33
N PRO A 45 -7.08 -12.03 -3.62
CA PRO A 45 -6.34 -10.99 -4.32
C PRO A 45 -6.62 -9.61 -3.72
N ILE A 46 -5.56 -8.81 -3.58
CA ILE A 46 -5.62 -7.42 -3.15
C ILE A 46 -5.73 -6.53 -4.39
N ARG A 47 -6.63 -5.55 -4.33
CA ARG A 47 -6.88 -4.58 -5.41
C ARG A 47 -6.51 -3.18 -4.94
N VAL A 48 -5.65 -2.52 -5.70
CA VAL A 48 -5.23 -1.14 -5.46
C VAL A 48 -5.82 -0.27 -6.56
N VAL A 49 -6.66 0.68 -6.17
CA VAL A 49 -7.24 1.69 -7.06
C VAL A 49 -6.61 3.03 -6.74
N THR A 50 -5.85 3.61 -7.66
CA THR A 50 -5.25 4.94 -7.48
C THR A 50 -5.95 5.95 -8.34
N ASN A 51 -6.44 7.04 -7.74
CA ASN A 51 -7.14 8.12 -8.45
C ASN A 51 -8.33 7.66 -9.33
N GLY A 52 -8.92 6.50 -9.01
CA GLY A 52 -10.03 5.90 -9.77
C GLY A 52 -9.60 4.84 -10.79
N ASP A 53 -8.30 4.66 -11.04
CA ASP A 53 -7.77 3.66 -11.96
C ASP A 53 -7.18 2.45 -11.20
N LEU A 54 -7.47 1.24 -11.68
CA LEU A 54 -6.87 0.02 -11.13
C LEU A 54 -5.36 0.04 -11.37
N SER A 55 -4.60 0.20 -10.30
CA SER A 55 -3.12 0.29 -10.34
C SER A 55 -2.46 -1.06 -10.10
N PHE A 56 -3.10 -1.93 -9.31
CA PHE A 56 -2.62 -3.28 -9.04
C PHE A 56 -3.80 -4.20 -8.69
N GLU A 57 -3.70 -5.45 -9.12
CA GLU A 57 -4.58 -6.54 -8.70
C GLU A 57 -3.74 -7.81 -8.67
N GLY A 58 -3.62 -8.43 -7.49
CA GLY A 58 -2.76 -9.60 -7.34
C GLY A 58 -2.73 -10.15 -5.93
N TRP A 59 -2.13 -11.32 -5.81
CA TRP A 59 -1.89 -11.97 -4.53
C TRP A 59 -0.60 -11.41 -3.93
N VAL A 60 -0.62 -11.11 -2.64
CA VAL A 60 0.56 -10.68 -1.90
C VAL A 60 1.00 -11.81 -1.02
N GLU A 61 2.14 -12.41 -1.34
CA GLU A 61 2.71 -13.47 -0.52
C GLU A 61 3.35 -12.88 0.74
N PRO A 62 3.01 -13.39 1.94
CA PRO A 62 3.62 -12.94 3.17
C PRO A 62 5.11 -13.28 3.17
N SER A 63 5.97 -12.27 3.26
CA SER A 63 7.43 -12.43 3.36
C SER A 63 7.90 -12.15 4.78
N VAL A 64 8.41 -13.17 5.46
CA VAL A 64 8.93 -13.07 6.84
C VAL A 64 10.11 -12.10 6.94
N GLU A 65 10.94 -11.97 5.91
CA GLU A 65 12.04 -10.99 5.91
C GLU A 65 11.54 -9.53 5.86
N THR A 66 10.37 -9.28 5.23
CA THR A 66 9.74 -7.94 5.21
C THR A 66 9.17 -7.59 6.58
N LEU A 67 8.69 -8.60 7.32
CA LEU A 67 8.16 -8.45 8.68
C LEU A 67 9.22 -7.93 9.65
N GLU A 68 10.43 -8.50 9.62
CA GLU A 68 11.52 -8.12 10.53
C GLU A 68 12.04 -6.70 10.25
N LYS A 69 12.19 -6.35 8.97
CA LYS A 69 12.77 -5.07 8.53
C LYS A 69 11.94 -3.83 8.93
N TRP A 70 10.62 -3.95 8.98
CA TRP A 70 9.74 -2.83 9.36
C TRP A 70 9.42 -2.83 10.87
N ALA A 71 9.42 -3.98 11.54
CA ALA A 71 9.30 -4.08 13.00
C ALA A 71 10.44 -3.37 13.76
N GLU A 72 11.61 -3.21 13.14
CA GLU A 72 12.72 -2.43 13.71
C GLU A 72 12.58 -0.91 13.52
N ARG A 73 11.77 -0.47 12.54
CA ARG A 73 11.65 0.95 12.18
C ARG A 73 10.43 1.63 12.81
N ASP A 74 9.35 0.88 13.00
CA ASP A 74 8.15 1.37 13.68
C ASP A 74 8.22 0.99 15.16
N GLU A 75 8.26 1.99 16.07
CA GLU A 75 8.18 1.76 17.52
C GLU A 75 6.85 1.11 17.96
N ASP A 76 5.89 0.97 17.04
CA ASP A 76 4.64 0.24 17.23
C ASP A 76 4.80 -1.25 16.88
N ARG A 77 5.28 -2.01 17.87
CA ARG A 77 5.61 -3.45 17.85
C ARG A 77 4.48 -4.42 17.47
N THR A 78 3.34 -3.93 16.97
CA THR A 78 2.14 -4.75 16.70
C THR A 78 1.78 -4.86 15.23
N MET A 79 2.40 -4.10 14.32
CA MET A 79 2.11 -4.19 12.89
C MET A 79 3.11 -5.10 12.16
N LEU A 80 2.71 -6.37 12.03
CA LEU A 80 3.38 -7.34 11.17
C LEU A 80 3.05 -7.02 9.70
N PHE A 81 3.92 -6.34 8.96
CA PHE A 81 3.72 -6.16 7.51
C PHE A 81 4.05 -7.43 6.72
N ALA A 82 3.03 -8.10 6.20
CA ALA A 82 3.16 -9.29 5.37
C ALA A 82 3.83 -9.03 4.03
N GLY A 83 3.62 -7.87 3.40
CA GLY A 83 4.20 -7.62 2.09
C GLY A 83 4.21 -6.15 1.68
N GLU A 84 4.92 -5.87 0.60
CA GLU A 84 5.01 -4.55 0.01
C GLU A 84 4.51 -4.58 -1.44
N ILE A 85 3.64 -3.62 -1.77
CA ILE A 85 3.19 -3.39 -3.15
C ILE A 85 3.78 -2.06 -3.59
N ALA A 86 4.76 -2.10 -4.51
CA ALA A 86 5.27 -0.92 -5.16
C ALA A 86 4.35 -0.50 -6.31
N ILE A 87 3.78 0.70 -6.23
CA ILE A 87 2.94 1.27 -7.28
C ILE A 87 3.72 2.37 -7.99
N GLU A 88 3.94 2.17 -9.29
CA GLU A 88 4.45 3.19 -10.20
C GLU A 88 3.27 3.87 -10.89
N LEU A 89 3.10 5.17 -10.64
CA LEU A 89 2.10 5.95 -11.34
C LEU A 89 2.72 6.45 -12.64
N ALA A 90 2.16 6.03 -13.77
CA ALA A 90 2.48 6.64 -15.05
C ALA A 90 2.29 8.15 -14.89
N SER A 91 3.39 8.90 -15.10
CA SER A 91 3.39 10.36 -14.96
C SER A 91 2.13 10.92 -15.61
N PRO A 92 1.38 11.83 -14.94
CA PRO A 92 0.17 12.37 -15.53
C PRO A 92 0.56 12.90 -16.90
N ARG A 93 0.01 12.29 -17.96
CA ARG A 93 0.21 12.80 -19.31
C ARG A 93 -0.29 14.24 -19.25
N ARG A 94 0.63 15.21 -19.23
CA ARG A 94 0.30 16.59 -19.55
C ARG A 94 -0.28 16.51 -20.95
N GLY A 95 -1.60 16.56 -21.05
CA GLY A 95 -2.28 16.81 -22.30
C GLY A 95 -1.66 18.07 -22.90
N GLY A 96 -1.20 17.95 -24.14
CA GLY A 96 -0.76 19.09 -24.95
C GLY A 96 -1.92 19.97 -25.39
#